data_AF-A0A0F9HP49-F1
#
_entry.id   AF-A0A0F9HP49-F1
#
_cell.length_a   1.000
_cell.length_b   1.000
_cell.length_c   1.000
_cell.angle_alpha   90.00
_cell.angle_beta   90.00
_cell.angle_gamma   90.00
#
_symmetry.space_group_name_H-M   'P 1'
#
loop_
_entity.id
_entity.type
_entity.pdbx_description
1 polymer ?
#
loop_
_entity_poly.entity_id
_entity_poly.type
_entity_poly.pdbx_seq_one_letter_code
_entity_poly.pdbx_strand_id
1 'polypeptide(L)'
;MVINQASLQAIYRSFGTIFQEAFTAVESMYEKVSMVVPSTVRETTYAWLGAFPKMREWVGERQIKNLSLHSYTIANKDWEATIEVDRNEIMDDAVGVYNPVIAELGRTAAVHPDELVFELLGNGFSTVCYDGQYFFDTDHPVGDST
;
A
#
# COMPACT_ATOMS: atom_id res chain seq x y z
N MET A 1 8.17 38.71 -0.55
CA MET A 1 8.24 38.29 0.87
C MET A 1 9.70 38.19 1.36
N VAL A 2 9.99 38.55 2.62
CA VAL A 2 11.33 38.32 3.22
C VAL A 2 11.46 36.85 3.62
N ILE A 3 12.49 36.17 3.14
CA ILE A 3 12.79 34.80 3.57
C ILE A 3 13.35 34.83 4.98
N ASN A 4 12.58 34.33 5.93
CA ASN A 4 12.98 34.14 7.32
C ASN A 4 12.28 32.91 7.91
N GLN A 5 12.55 32.61 9.18
CA GLN A 5 11.98 31.45 9.85
C GLN A 5 10.44 31.47 9.86
N ALA A 6 9.82 32.64 10.06
CA ALA A 6 8.37 32.77 10.11
C ALA A 6 7.73 32.52 8.74
N SER A 7 8.30 33.06 7.66
CA SER A 7 7.79 32.87 6.30
C SER A 7 7.90 31.41 5.85
N LEU A 8 9.02 30.75 6.14
CA LEU A 8 9.22 29.34 5.82
C LEU A 8 8.29 28.43 6.61
N GLN A 9 8.06 28.73 7.90
CA GLN A 9 7.09 27.99 8.70
C GLN A 9 5.65 28.16 8.19
N ALA A 10 5.29 29.34 7.71
CA ALA A 10 3.97 29.58 7.12
C ALA A 10 3.76 28.76 5.85
N ILE A 11 4.75 28.75 4.94
CA ILE A 11 4.72 27.93 3.72
C ILE A 11 4.62 26.44 4.08
N TYR A 12 5.46 25.97 5.01
CA TYR A 12 5.45 24.57 5.44
C TYR A 12 4.07 24.13 5.95
N ARG A 13 3.43 24.95 6.79
CA ARG A 13 2.08 24.65 7.29
C ARG A 13 1.06 24.66 6.16
N SER A 14 1.10 25.67 5.29
CA SER A 14 0.19 25.78 4.15
C SER A 14 0.28 24.56 3.23
N PHE A 15 1.49 24.16 2.86
CA PHE A 15 1.71 22.97 2.03
C PHE A 15 1.31 21.70 2.77
N GLY A 16 1.62 21.57 4.06
CA GLY A 16 1.16 20.45 4.87
C GLY A 16 -0.37 20.32 4.89
N THR A 17 -1.09 21.45 4.99
CA THR A 17 -2.56 21.46 4.91
C THR A 17 -3.05 21.01 3.54
N ILE A 18 -2.54 21.59 2.46
CA ILE A 18 -2.95 21.23 1.08
C ILE A 18 -2.68 19.75 0.80
N PHE A 19 -1.52 19.25 1.20
CA PHE A 19 -1.16 17.84 1.07
C PHE A 19 -2.16 16.95 1.82
N GLN A 20 -2.41 17.26 3.09
CA GLN A 20 -3.29 16.45 3.94
C GLN A 20 -4.74 16.45 3.43
N GLU A 21 -5.24 17.61 2.98
CA GLU A 21 -6.56 17.72 2.37
C GLU A 21 -6.68 16.83 1.13
N ALA A 22 -5.72 16.91 0.20
CA ALA A 22 -5.72 16.09 -0.99
C ALA A 22 -5.54 14.60 -0.69
N PHE A 23 -4.67 14.24 0.26
CA PHE A 23 -4.45 12.86 0.70
C PHE A 23 -5.74 12.23 1.25
N THR A 24 -6.46 12.96 2.11
CA THR A 24 -7.69 12.46 2.74
C THR A 24 -8.92 12.47 1.83
N ALA A 25 -8.89 13.25 0.74
CA ALA A 25 -9.98 13.30 -0.23
C ALA A 25 -10.01 12.08 -1.17
N VAL A 26 -8.93 11.29 -1.22
CA VAL A 26 -8.86 10.07 -2.04
C VAL A 26 -9.57 8.92 -1.34
N GLU A 27 -10.55 8.32 -2.01
CA GLU A 27 -11.11 7.03 -1.62
C GLU A 27 -10.29 5.91 -2.27
N SER A 28 -9.33 5.37 -1.53
CA SER A 28 -8.53 4.23 -2.00
C SER A 28 -9.33 2.92 -1.94
N MET A 29 -8.99 1.98 -2.82
CA MET A 29 -9.73 0.73 -3.00
C MET A 29 -8.96 -0.51 -2.57
N TYR A 30 -7.66 -0.42 -2.30
CA TYR A 30 -6.82 -1.56 -1.97
C TYR A 30 -7.36 -2.37 -0.78
N GLU A 31 -7.95 -1.71 0.23
CA GLU A 31 -8.54 -2.38 1.40
C GLU A 31 -9.76 -3.26 1.06
N LYS A 32 -10.42 -3.01 -0.07
CA LYS A 32 -11.56 -3.82 -0.53
C LYS A 32 -11.12 -5.19 -1.05
N VAL A 33 -9.85 -5.32 -1.47
CA VAL A 33 -9.30 -6.52 -2.13
C VAL A 33 -8.04 -7.07 -1.46
N SER A 34 -7.59 -6.45 -0.37
CA SER A 34 -6.39 -6.86 0.37
C SER A 34 -6.61 -6.77 1.88
N MET A 35 -5.79 -7.51 2.64
CA MET A 35 -5.77 -7.44 4.09
C MET A 35 -4.59 -6.56 4.53
N VAL A 36 -4.88 -5.53 5.32
CA VAL A 36 -3.86 -4.64 5.87
C VAL A 36 -3.27 -5.24 7.14
N VAL A 37 -1.95 -5.45 7.14
CA VAL A 37 -1.21 -5.92 8.32
C VAL A 37 -0.12 -4.90 8.64
N PRO A 38 -0.14 -4.27 9.83
CA PRO A 38 0.92 -3.37 10.26
C PRO A 38 2.27 -4.09 10.29
N SER A 39 3.29 -3.51 9.65
CA SER A 39 4.67 -4.00 9.69
C SER A 39 5.62 -2.90 10.14
N THR A 40 6.45 -3.18 11.15
CA THR A 40 7.45 -2.26 11.71
C THR A 40 8.89 -2.80 11.62
N VAL A 41 9.06 -3.97 11.01
CA VAL A 41 10.35 -4.66 10.85
C VAL A 41 10.79 -4.62 9.38
N ARG A 42 11.99 -5.07 9.04
CA ARG A 42 12.49 -5.08 7.65
C ARG A 42 11.62 -5.91 6.70
N GLU A 43 11.10 -7.03 7.20
CA GLU A 43 10.26 -7.95 6.43
C GLU A 43 9.29 -8.67 7.37
N THR A 44 8.11 -9.00 6.87
CA THR A 44 7.11 -9.79 7.59
C THR A 44 6.95 -11.14 6.91
N THR A 45 7.13 -12.22 7.69
CA THR A 45 6.92 -13.59 7.23
C THR A 45 5.57 -14.12 7.72
N TYR A 46 4.74 -14.58 6.79
CA TYR A 46 3.40 -15.11 7.03
C TYR A 46 3.42 -16.64 6.98
N ALA A 47 3.89 -17.28 8.05
CA ALA A 47 3.99 -18.74 8.13
C ALA A 47 2.63 -19.47 8.14
N TRP A 48 1.54 -18.76 8.42
CA TRP A 48 0.17 -19.29 8.45
C TRP A 48 -0.53 -19.21 7.09
N LEU A 49 0.07 -18.56 6.08
CA LEU A 49 -0.57 -18.39 4.78
C LEU A 49 -0.74 -19.78 4.12
N GLY A 50 -1.99 -20.14 3.77
CA GLY A 50 -2.35 -21.47 3.28
C GLY A 50 -2.93 -22.43 4.34
N ALA A 51 -2.80 -22.11 5.63
CA ALA A 51 -3.33 -22.90 6.74
C ALA A 51 -4.81 -22.57 7.08
N PHE A 52 -5.61 -22.20 6.09
CA PHE A 52 -7.01 -21.81 6.32
C PHE A 52 -7.96 -23.02 6.19
N PRO A 53 -8.56 -23.53 7.28
CA PRO A 53 -9.54 -24.58 7.16
C PRO A 53 -10.81 -24.02 6.49
N LYS A 54 -11.20 -24.57 5.33
CA LYS A 54 -12.53 -24.31 4.78
C LYS A 54 -13.62 -24.77 5.74
N MET A 55 -14.62 -23.93 5.95
CA MET A 55 -15.84 -24.29 6.67
C MET A 55 -16.56 -25.41 5.90
N ARG A 56 -17.11 -26.37 6.64
CA ARG A 56 -17.92 -27.46 6.11
C ARG A 56 -19.19 -27.58 6.93
N GLU A 57 -20.23 -28.13 6.34
CA GLU A 57 -21.42 -28.50 7.10
C GLU A 57 -21.05 -29.49 8.20
N TRP A 58 -21.65 -29.30 9.38
CA TRP A 58 -21.38 -30.15 10.53
C TRP A 58 -22.09 -31.49 10.35
N VAL A 59 -21.36 -32.47 9.84
CA VAL A 59 -21.83 -33.86 9.72
C VAL A 59 -20.96 -34.75 10.61
N GLY A 60 -21.57 -35.29 11.67
CA GLY A 60 -20.92 -36.20 12.62
C GLY A 60 -19.99 -35.50 13.64
N GLU A 61 -18.90 -36.16 13.99
CA GLU A 61 -17.92 -35.64 14.95
C GLU A 61 -17.01 -34.55 14.34
N ARG A 62 -16.44 -33.72 15.22
CA ARG A 62 -15.54 -32.63 14.82
C ARG A 62 -14.27 -33.20 14.17
N GLN A 63 -14.05 -32.86 12.90
CA GLN A 63 -12.78 -33.15 12.24
C GLN A 63 -11.76 -32.05 12.51
N ILE A 64 -10.55 -32.46 12.93
CA ILE A 64 -9.41 -31.58 13.14
C ILE A 64 -8.55 -31.63 11.87
N LYS A 65 -8.31 -30.49 11.24
CA LYS A 65 -7.41 -30.39 10.08
C LYS A 65 -5.97 -30.19 10.55
N ASN A 66 -5.02 -30.87 9.90
CA ASN A 66 -3.61 -30.58 10.06
C ASN A 66 -3.26 -29.34 9.23
N LEU A 67 -2.53 -28.39 9.83
CA LEU A 67 -2.19 -27.12 9.20
C LEU A 67 -0.82 -27.25 8.54
N SER A 68 -0.76 -27.22 7.21
CA SER A 68 0.51 -27.09 6.48
C SER A 68 0.97 -25.63 6.51
N LEU A 69 2.18 -25.38 7.02
CA LEU A 69 2.77 -24.04 7.06
C LEU A 69 3.53 -23.80 5.75
N HIS A 70 3.12 -22.79 4.99
CA HIS A 70 3.95 -22.23 3.92
C HIS A 70 4.45 -20.86 4.37
N SER A 71 5.72 -20.55 4.13
CA SER A 71 6.29 -19.26 4.49
C SER A 71 6.31 -18.32 3.28
N TYR A 72 5.53 -17.23 3.36
CA TYR A 72 5.63 -16.13 2.41
C TYR A 72 6.20 -14.90 3.11
N THR A 73 7.28 -14.32 2.58
CA THR A 73 7.95 -13.16 3.17
C THR A 73 7.76 -11.95 2.29
N ILE A 74 7.24 -10.87 2.88
CA ILE A 74 7.12 -9.56 2.22
C ILE A 74 8.15 -8.64 2.86
N ALA A 75 9.07 -8.11 2.06
CA ALA A 75 10.03 -7.10 2.49
C ALA A 75 9.41 -5.70 2.37
N ASN A 76 9.59 -4.88 3.40
CA ASN A 76 9.19 -3.48 3.35
C ASN A 76 10.10 -2.71 2.38
N LYS A 77 9.49 -1.84 1.59
CA LYS A 77 10.17 -0.97 0.62
C LYS A 77 9.92 0.48 1.01
N ASP A 78 10.94 1.30 0.83
CA ASP A 78 10.85 2.74 1.01
C ASP A 78 10.39 3.40 -0.29
N TRP A 79 9.50 4.39 -0.19
CA TRP A 79 8.93 5.12 -1.32
C TRP A 79 9.05 6.62 -1.05
N GLU A 80 9.35 7.40 -2.10
CA GLU A 80 9.50 8.86 -1.98
C GLU A 80 8.96 9.57 -3.22
N ALA A 81 8.47 10.78 -2.99
CA ALA A 81 8.22 11.78 -4.02
C ALA A 81 8.64 13.15 -3.47
N THR A 82 9.72 13.69 -4.02
CA THR A 82 10.33 14.93 -3.54
C THR A 82 10.14 16.06 -4.56
N ILE A 83 9.87 17.27 -4.06
CA ILE A 83 9.82 18.49 -4.87
C ILE A 83 10.73 19.57 -4.32
N GLU A 84 11.16 20.47 -5.19
CA GLU A 84 11.86 21.69 -4.84
C GLU A 84 11.00 22.92 -5.16
N VAL A 85 11.19 23.98 -4.38
CA VAL A 85 10.55 25.29 -4.61
C VAL A 85 11.65 26.31 -4.78
N ASP A 86 11.63 27.02 -5.91
CA ASP A 86 12.64 28.02 -6.21
C ASP A 86 12.61 29.16 -5.19
N ARG A 87 13.80 29.60 -4.78
CA ARG A 87 13.96 30.66 -3.79
C ARG A 87 13.32 31.97 -4.24
N ASN A 88 13.40 32.30 -5.52
CA ASN A 88 12.86 33.54 -6.07
C ASN A 88 11.33 33.54 -5.99
N GLU A 89 10.67 32.41 -6.22
CA GLU A 89 9.21 32.28 -6.04
C GLU A 89 8.77 32.57 -4.60
N ILE A 90 9.61 32.21 -3.62
CA ILE A 90 9.41 32.58 -2.21
C ILE A 90 9.63 34.08 -2.00
N MET A 91 10.68 34.66 -2.60
CA MET A 91 10.95 36.09 -2.49
C MET A 91 9.88 36.95 -3.17
N ASP A 92 9.27 36.44 -4.23
CA ASP A 92 8.28 37.15 -5.03
C ASP A 92 6.84 36.91 -4.55
N ASP A 93 6.67 36.14 -3.46
CA ASP A 93 5.36 35.80 -2.87
C ASP A 93 4.45 35.03 -3.84
N ALA A 94 5.06 34.23 -4.73
CA ALA A 94 4.40 33.50 -5.81
C ALA A 94 4.27 32.00 -5.52
N VAL A 95 4.63 31.54 -4.32
CA VAL A 95 4.62 30.12 -3.91
C VAL A 95 3.27 29.41 -4.06
N GLY A 96 2.16 30.16 -4.11
CA GLY A 96 0.83 29.61 -4.35
C GLY A 96 0.68 28.90 -5.70
N VAL A 97 1.57 29.17 -6.67
CA VAL A 97 1.61 28.46 -7.96
C VAL A 97 1.88 26.97 -7.80
N TYR A 98 2.53 26.56 -6.69
CA TYR A 98 2.83 25.16 -6.40
C TYR A 98 1.67 24.43 -5.71
N ASN A 99 0.59 25.12 -5.31
CA ASN A 99 -0.53 24.47 -4.62
C ASN A 99 -1.09 23.24 -5.35
N PRO A 100 -1.30 23.25 -6.69
CA PRO A 100 -1.75 22.06 -7.41
C PRO A 100 -0.74 20.91 -7.36
N VAL A 101 0.57 21.22 -7.36
CA VAL A 101 1.64 20.22 -7.25
C VAL A 101 1.62 19.57 -5.87
N ILE A 102 1.46 20.36 -4.80
CA ILE A 102 1.36 19.84 -3.43
C ILE A 102 0.11 18.97 -3.26
N ALA A 103 -1.02 19.39 -3.83
CA ALA A 103 -2.25 18.60 -3.80
C ALA A 103 -2.04 17.26 -4.54
N GLU A 104 -1.39 17.28 -5.70
CA GLU A 104 -1.11 16.07 -6.47
C GLU A 104 -0.14 15.13 -5.76
N LEU A 105 0.83 15.64 -5.00
CA LEU A 105 1.67 14.82 -4.11
C LEU A 105 0.83 14.09 -3.06
N GLY A 106 -0.11 14.80 -2.41
CA GLY A 106 -1.04 14.20 -1.45
C GLY A 106 -1.89 13.09 -2.09
N ARG A 107 -2.44 13.37 -3.28
CA ARG A 107 -3.23 12.40 -4.05
C ARG A 107 -2.41 11.17 -4.42
N THR A 108 -1.20 11.36 -4.96
CA THR A 108 -0.31 10.27 -5.39
C THR A 108 0.08 9.39 -4.20
N ALA A 109 0.44 9.99 -3.06
CA ALA A 109 0.75 9.24 -1.84
C ALA A 109 -0.45 8.40 -1.35
N ALA A 110 -1.68 8.91 -1.47
CA ALA A 110 -2.88 8.18 -1.08
C ALA A 110 -3.27 7.06 -2.05
N VAL A 111 -3.02 7.23 -3.36
CA VAL A 111 -3.31 6.24 -4.41
C VAL A 111 -2.22 5.17 -4.52
N HIS A 112 -1.01 5.44 -4.05
CA HIS A 112 0.12 4.52 -4.22
C HIS A 112 -0.14 3.08 -3.75
N PRO A 113 -0.81 2.81 -2.60
CA PRO A 113 -1.19 1.45 -2.23
C PRO A 113 -2.10 0.74 -3.25
N ASP A 114 -3.00 1.48 -3.90
CA ASP A 114 -3.87 0.95 -4.96
C ASP A 114 -3.01 0.51 -6.15
N GLU A 115 -2.05 1.34 -6.59
CA GLU A 115 -1.17 1.01 -7.71
C GLU A 115 -0.44 -0.31 -7.47
N LEU A 116 0.15 -0.48 -6.28
CA LEU A 116 0.87 -1.70 -5.92
C LEU A 116 -0.04 -2.93 -5.89
N VAL A 117 -1.23 -2.81 -5.31
CA VAL A 117 -2.16 -3.94 -5.17
C VAL A 117 -2.78 -4.32 -6.51
N PHE A 118 -3.22 -3.35 -7.31
CA PHE A 118 -3.82 -3.64 -8.62
C PHE A 118 -2.78 -4.09 -9.65
N GLU A 119 -1.53 -3.62 -9.58
CA GLU A 119 -0.43 -4.17 -10.37
C GLU A 119 -0.18 -5.65 -10.01
N LEU A 120 -0.13 -5.98 -8.71
CA LEU A 120 0.03 -7.36 -8.25
C LEU A 120 -1.12 -8.26 -8.75
N LEU A 121 -2.36 -7.78 -8.66
CA LEU A 121 -3.53 -8.50 -9.17
C LEU A 121 -3.47 -8.69 -10.70
N GLY A 122 -3.11 -7.65 -11.45
CA GLY A 122 -2.94 -7.75 -12.89
C GLY A 122 -1.87 -8.79 -13.29
N ASN A 123 -0.80 -8.87 -12.50
CA ASN A 123 0.32 -9.79 -12.73
C ASN A 123 0.08 -11.22 -12.20
N GLY A 124 -1.01 -11.48 -11.48
CA GLY A 124 -1.22 -12.75 -10.76
C GLY A 124 -1.25 -14.01 -11.62
N PHE A 125 -1.45 -13.89 -12.93
CA PHE A 125 -1.35 -15.02 -13.89
C PHE A 125 0.09 -15.38 -14.28
N SER A 126 1.07 -14.57 -13.88
CA SER A 126 2.47 -14.69 -14.28
C SER A 126 3.45 -14.67 -13.10
N THR A 127 3.00 -14.23 -11.92
CA THR A 127 3.77 -14.21 -10.69
C THR A 127 3.43 -15.41 -9.83
N VAL A 128 4.47 -16.07 -9.33
CA VAL A 128 4.36 -17.25 -8.47
C VAL A 128 3.98 -16.82 -7.05
N CYS A 129 3.06 -17.57 -6.44
CA CYS A 129 2.63 -17.41 -5.07
C CYS A 129 3.41 -18.32 -4.10
N TYR A 130 2.93 -18.45 -2.86
CA TYR A 130 3.68 -19.06 -1.76
C TYR A 130 3.95 -20.58 -1.91
N ASP A 131 3.26 -21.26 -2.82
CA ASP A 131 3.36 -22.71 -3.05
C ASP A 131 4.10 -23.08 -4.35
N GLY A 132 4.63 -22.09 -5.08
CA GLY A 132 5.35 -22.32 -6.33
C GLY A 132 4.50 -22.29 -7.61
N GLN A 133 3.17 -22.11 -7.51
CA GLN A 133 2.26 -21.91 -8.65
C GLN A 133 1.88 -20.44 -8.84
N TYR A 134 1.33 -20.06 -9.99
CA TYR A 134 0.82 -18.69 -10.19
C TYR A 134 -0.32 -18.35 -9.23
N PHE A 135 -0.50 -17.07 -8.89
CA PHE A 135 -1.62 -16.63 -8.02
C PHE A 135 -2.99 -16.95 -8.64
N PHE A 136 -3.09 -16.90 -9.97
CA PHE A 136 -4.27 -17.26 -10.72
C PHE A 136 -3.91 -18.30 -11.79
N ASP A 137 -4.30 -19.55 -11.57
CA ASP A 137 -4.13 -20.64 -12.52
C ASP A 137 -5.38 -21.52 -12.55
N THR A 138 -5.81 -21.92 -13.74
CA THR A 138 -6.91 -22.88 -13.94
C THR A 138 -6.59 -24.25 -13.36
N ASP A 139 -5.31 -24.62 -13.29
CA ASP A 139 -4.85 -25.88 -12.75
C ASP A 139 -4.31 -25.75 -11.31
N HIS A 140 -4.53 -24.61 -10.62
CA HIS A 140 -4.10 -24.43 -9.23
C HIS A 140 -4.83 -25.45 -8.33
N PRO A 141 -4.12 -26.45 -7.76
CA PRO A 141 -4.78 -27.48 -6.97
C PRO A 141 -5.42 -26.89 -5.71
N VAL A 142 -6.76 -26.88 -5.68
CA VAL A 142 -7.52 -26.51 -4.48
C VAL A 142 -7.61 -27.72 -3.56
N GLY A 143 -6.51 -28.04 -2.87
CA GLY A 143 -6.50 -28.85 -1.66
C GLY A 143 -7.05 -30.28 -1.76
N ASP A 144 -6.60 -31.08 -2.74
CA ASP A 144 -6.87 -32.53 -2.77
C ASP A 144 -5.62 -33.41 -2.98
N SER A 145 -4.39 -32.88 -2.88
CA SER A 145 -3.18 -33.74 -2.89
C SER A 145 -1.92 -33.07 -2.33
N THR A 146 -1.79 -33.06 -1.00
CA THR A 146 -0.51 -33.09 -0.27
C THR A 146 -0.69 -33.83 1.05
#